data_AF-A0A972BQ13-F1
#
_entry.id   AF-A0A972BQ13-F1
#
_cell.length_a   1.000
_cell.length_b   1.000
_cell.length_c   1.000
_cell.angle_alpha   90.00
_cell.angle_beta   90.00
_cell.angle_gamma   90.00
#
_symmetry.space_group_name_H-M   'P 1'
#
loop_
_entity.id
_entity.type
_entity.pdbx_description
1 polymer ?
#
loop_
_entity_poly.entity_id
_entity_poly.type
_entity_poly.pdbx_seq_one_letter_code
_entity_poly.pdbx_strand_id
1 'polypeptide(L)'
;VVELYDNGANDTIQIFSVSGRHIVGTKLGHGDWDSAGVSFPEDMNTQVLTPENGFSNNAVYVGDNLNGIGDNLPFSAVAPYNQFTYNGMNIGYSGDGNPSNLNEYLTIDEVTEDLIVLIVGAGVFSAKAKWDYIPSSSGGNVTPISISTQELAQQSLEQINTAITYKDTIRAHLGAMQNRLENTATNLQIQTENLQAAESRISDTDMAHEMTALVKGQILAQGATAMLAQANTLPRMALELIQG
;
A
#
# COMPACT_ATOMS: atom_id res chain seq x y z
N VAL A 1 -10.55 -10.37 -14.25
CA VAL A 1 -11.78 -9.70 -13.76
C VAL A 1 -11.39 -8.66 -12.71
N VAL A 2 -11.78 -7.40 -12.90
CA VAL A 2 -11.67 -6.35 -11.88
C VAL A 2 -13.09 -6.06 -11.39
N GLU A 3 -13.27 -6.06 -10.08
CA GLU A 3 -14.50 -5.68 -9.39
C GLU A 3 -14.19 -4.40 -8.61
N LEU A 4 -14.93 -3.31 -8.87
CA LEU A 4 -14.89 -2.10 -8.05
C LEU A 4 -16.11 -2.02 -7.14
N TYR A 5 -15.88 -1.54 -5.94
CA TYR A 5 -16.92 -1.13 -4.99
C TYR A 5 -16.67 0.33 -4.61
N ASP A 6 -17.60 1.22 -4.97
CA ASP A 6 -17.41 2.67 -4.87
C ASP A 6 -17.80 3.29 -3.50
N ASN A 7 -18.28 2.47 -2.56
CA ASN A 7 -18.75 2.89 -1.23
C ASN A 7 -19.79 4.05 -1.22
N GLY A 8 -20.60 4.21 -2.27
CA GLY A 8 -21.63 5.24 -2.35
C GLY A 8 -21.26 6.49 -3.16
N ALA A 9 -20.19 6.44 -3.96
CA ALA A 9 -19.70 7.55 -4.79
C ALA A 9 -19.65 7.14 -6.26
N ASN A 10 -19.89 8.05 -7.21
CA ASN A 10 -19.84 7.72 -8.64
C ASN A 10 -18.38 7.61 -9.13
N ASP A 11 -17.72 6.49 -8.83
CA ASP A 11 -16.37 6.17 -9.31
C ASP A 11 -16.47 5.24 -10.52
N THR A 12 -15.85 5.61 -11.64
CA THR A 12 -15.96 4.90 -12.92
C THR A 12 -14.62 4.37 -13.41
N ILE A 13 -14.59 3.08 -13.80
CA ILE A 13 -13.48 2.42 -14.47
C ILE A 13 -13.26 3.06 -15.84
N GLN A 14 -12.02 3.43 -16.09
CA GLN A 14 -11.52 3.86 -17.37
C GLN A 14 -10.41 2.91 -17.81
N ILE A 15 -10.33 2.63 -19.10
CA ILE A 15 -9.26 1.81 -19.66
C ILE A 15 -8.55 2.59 -20.74
N PHE A 16 -7.24 2.67 -20.62
CA PHE A 16 -6.38 3.32 -21.57
C PHE A 16 -5.32 2.37 -22.10
N SER A 17 -4.90 2.58 -23.35
CA SER A 17 -3.59 2.12 -23.79
C SER A 17 -2.49 3.02 -23.19
N VAL A 18 -1.27 2.49 -23.05
CA VAL A 18 -0.09 3.29 -22.64
C VAL A 18 0.23 4.46 -23.58
N SER A 19 -0.30 4.45 -24.81
CA SER A 19 -0.18 5.55 -25.77
C SER A 19 -1.18 6.69 -25.57
N GLY A 20 -2.13 6.56 -24.64
CA GLY A 20 -3.13 7.60 -24.34
C GLY A 20 -4.48 7.43 -25.06
N ARG A 21 -4.67 6.37 -25.85
CA ARG A 21 -6.01 6.04 -26.37
C ARG A 21 -6.91 5.56 -25.23
N HIS A 22 -8.06 6.21 -25.10
CA HIS A 22 -9.16 5.84 -24.20
C HIS A 22 -10.02 4.77 -24.89
N ILE A 23 -10.12 3.61 -24.26
CA ILE A 23 -10.72 2.40 -24.84
C ILE A 23 -12.14 2.18 -24.32
N VAL A 24 -12.36 2.36 -23.02
CA VAL A 24 -13.63 2.11 -22.30
C VAL A 24 -13.76 3.09 -21.15
N GLY A 25 -14.99 3.54 -20.89
CA GLY A 25 -15.34 4.29 -19.69
C GLY A 25 -16.27 5.45 -20.01
N THR A 26 -16.06 6.57 -19.35
CA THR A 26 -16.79 7.83 -19.59
C THR A 26 -15.92 8.81 -20.36
N LYS A 27 -16.49 9.50 -21.34
CA LYS A 27 -15.78 10.48 -22.17
C LYS A 27 -15.48 11.75 -21.37
N LEU A 28 -14.49 12.52 -21.84
CA LEU A 28 -14.24 13.86 -21.33
C LEU A 28 -15.47 14.77 -21.44
N GLY A 29 -15.69 15.59 -20.42
CA GLY A 29 -16.91 16.39 -20.24
C GLY A 29 -18.06 15.62 -19.57
N HIS A 30 -17.81 14.39 -19.10
CA HIS A 30 -18.66 13.74 -18.09
C HIS A 30 -18.35 14.30 -16.69
N GLY A 31 -19.36 14.29 -15.81
CA GLY A 31 -19.29 14.91 -14.49
C GLY A 31 -18.14 14.38 -13.60
N ASP A 32 -17.73 13.13 -13.79
CA ASP A 32 -16.64 12.52 -13.00
C ASP A 32 -15.28 13.12 -13.39
N TRP A 33 -15.05 13.32 -14.69
CA TRP A 33 -13.84 13.96 -15.22
C TRP A 33 -13.80 15.45 -14.88
N ASP A 34 -14.93 16.15 -15.02
CA ASP A 34 -15.02 17.57 -14.68
C ASP A 34 -14.79 17.82 -13.19
N SER A 35 -15.31 16.94 -12.32
CA SER A 35 -15.08 17.00 -10.87
C SER A 35 -13.62 16.75 -10.50
N ALA A 36 -12.91 15.97 -11.32
CA ALA A 36 -11.46 15.75 -11.20
C ALA A 36 -10.62 16.90 -11.81
N GLY A 37 -11.24 17.92 -12.40
CA GLY A 37 -10.53 19.05 -13.02
C GLY A 37 -9.93 18.73 -14.39
N VAL A 38 -10.42 17.69 -15.07
CA VAL A 38 -9.97 17.26 -16.39
C VAL A 38 -11.12 17.40 -17.38
N SER A 39 -11.30 18.59 -17.92
CA SER A 39 -12.45 18.89 -18.81
C SER A 39 -12.05 18.91 -20.28
N PHE A 40 -10.78 19.17 -20.58
CA PHE A 40 -10.28 19.28 -21.94
C PHE A 40 -9.19 18.25 -22.26
N PRO A 41 -9.00 17.88 -23.54
CA PRO A 41 -7.92 16.99 -23.96
C PRO A 41 -6.53 17.46 -23.49
N GLU A 42 -6.30 18.77 -23.41
CA GLU A 42 -5.06 19.37 -22.92
C GLU A 42 -4.83 19.06 -21.43
N ASP A 43 -5.89 19.07 -20.62
CA ASP A 43 -5.82 18.70 -19.20
C ASP A 43 -5.44 17.22 -19.05
N MET A 44 -6.02 16.36 -19.89
CA MET A 44 -5.72 14.93 -19.90
C MET A 44 -4.25 14.67 -20.26
N ASN A 45 -3.71 15.35 -21.26
CA ASN A 45 -2.31 15.22 -21.68
C ASN A 45 -1.32 15.72 -20.62
N THR A 46 -1.71 16.67 -19.78
CA THR A 46 -0.82 17.29 -18.80
C THR A 46 -0.93 16.69 -17.40
N GLN A 47 -2.11 16.21 -17.02
CA GLN A 47 -2.40 15.77 -15.65
C GLN A 47 -2.51 14.24 -15.52
N VAL A 48 -3.02 13.56 -16.56
CA VAL A 48 -3.33 12.12 -16.50
C VAL A 48 -2.34 11.29 -17.31
N LEU A 49 -2.11 11.66 -18.57
CA LEU A 49 -1.27 10.89 -19.51
C LEU A 49 0.22 11.19 -19.33
N THR A 50 0.69 11.10 -18.09
CA THR A 50 2.08 11.36 -17.72
C THR A 50 2.86 10.06 -17.58
N PRO A 51 4.19 10.07 -17.79
CA PRO A 51 5.04 8.92 -17.49
C PRO A 51 4.97 8.45 -16.04
N GLU A 52 4.70 9.38 -15.12
CA GLU A 52 4.51 9.09 -13.69
C GLU A 52 3.28 8.23 -13.43
N ASN A 53 2.23 8.40 -14.23
CA ASN A 53 1.02 7.58 -14.20
C ASN A 53 1.13 6.32 -15.08
N GLY A 54 2.32 6.00 -15.60
CA GLY A 54 2.59 4.79 -16.38
C GLY A 54 2.41 4.93 -17.89
N PHE A 55 2.09 6.12 -18.39
CA PHE A 55 1.92 6.36 -19.82
C PHE A 55 3.27 6.55 -20.54
N SER A 56 3.27 6.39 -21.87
CA SER A 56 4.46 6.68 -22.68
C SER A 56 4.78 8.19 -22.72
N ASN A 57 6.05 8.56 -22.91
CA ASN A 57 6.49 9.97 -22.96
C ASN A 57 5.78 10.83 -24.02
N ASN A 58 5.24 10.20 -25.07
CA ASN A 58 4.51 10.86 -26.15
C ASN A 58 3.03 10.45 -26.17
N ALA A 59 2.49 10.02 -25.03
CA ALA A 59 1.08 9.68 -24.94
C ALA A 59 0.23 10.90 -25.28
N VAL A 60 -0.80 10.69 -26.10
CA VAL A 60 -1.74 11.74 -26.48
C VAL A 60 -3.15 11.18 -26.30
N TYR A 61 -4.01 11.97 -25.69
CA TYR A 61 -5.39 11.58 -25.48
C TYR A 61 -6.10 11.37 -26.81
N VAL A 62 -6.61 10.16 -27.00
CA VAL A 62 -7.48 9.81 -28.12
C VAL A 62 -8.74 9.13 -27.59
N GLY A 63 -9.85 9.85 -27.55
CA GLY A 63 -11.12 9.40 -26.97
C GLY A 63 -12.24 9.15 -27.99
N ASP A 64 -11.91 8.89 -29.26
CA ASP A 64 -12.92 8.76 -30.32
C ASP A 64 -13.89 7.60 -30.06
N ASN A 65 -15.09 7.93 -29.59
CA ASN A 65 -16.26 7.06 -29.39
C ASN A 65 -16.07 5.82 -28.49
N LEU A 66 -14.97 5.69 -27.74
CA LEU A 66 -14.72 4.64 -26.74
C LEU A 66 -15.12 3.22 -27.21
N ASN A 67 -14.85 2.91 -28.48
CA ASN A 67 -15.23 1.64 -29.13
C ASN A 67 -16.71 1.23 -28.98
N GLY A 68 -17.62 2.21 -28.80
CA GLY A 68 -19.05 1.97 -28.57
C GLY A 68 -19.43 1.63 -27.14
N ILE A 69 -18.46 1.62 -26.22
CA ILE A 69 -18.61 1.34 -24.78
C ILE A 69 -18.19 2.62 -24.03
N GLY A 70 -18.97 3.67 -24.27
CA GLY A 70 -18.82 4.99 -23.63
C GLY A 70 -19.91 5.27 -22.60
N ASP A 71 -20.16 6.56 -22.34
CA ASP A 71 -21.14 7.03 -21.35
C ASP A 71 -22.53 6.40 -21.49
N ASN A 72 -23.20 6.24 -20.35
CA ASN A 72 -24.60 5.79 -20.26
C ASN A 72 -24.81 4.37 -20.81
N LEU A 73 -23.78 3.54 -20.76
CA LEU A 73 -23.91 2.14 -21.10
C LEU A 73 -24.77 1.47 -20.02
N PRO A 74 -25.90 0.82 -20.38
CA PRO A 74 -26.75 0.18 -19.39
C PRO A 74 -25.97 -0.85 -18.57
N PHE A 75 -26.10 -0.76 -17.25
CA PHE A 75 -25.43 -1.69 -16.36
C PHE A 75 -25.84 -3.14 -16.64
N SER A 76 -24.85 -4.02 -16.79
CA SER A 76 -25.01 -5.47 -16.86
C SER A 76 -24.33 -6.13 -15.67
N ALA A 77 -25.11 -6.86 -14.85
CA ALA A 77 -24.59 -7.61 -13.70
C ALA A 77 -24.13 -9.04 -14.05
N VAL A 78 -24.36 -9.47 -15.29
CA VAL A 78 -24.20 -10.87 -15.71
C VAL A 78 -23.11 -10.96 -16.76
N ALA A 79 -22.08 -11.75 -16.48
CA ALA A 79 -21.03 -12.05 -17.45
C ALA A 79 -21.66 -12.71 -18.71
N PRO A 80 -21.25 -12.33 -19.94
CA PRO A 80 -20.01 -11.60 -20.27
C PRO A 80 -20.07 -10.05 -20.23
N TYR A 81 -21.03 -9.43 -19.53
CA TYR A 81 -21.21 -7.96 -19.46
C TYR A 81 -21.39 -7.32 -20.84
N ASN A 82 -21.34 -5.98 -20.95
CA ASN A 82 -21.35 -5.34 -22.27
C ASN A 82 -19.98 -5.56 -22.94
N GLN A 83 -19.97 -6.42 -23.95
CA GLN A 83 -18.74 -6.93 -24.55
C GLN A 83 -18.44 -6.26 -25.90
N PHE A 84 -17.16 -6.04 -26.16
CA PHE A 84 -16.63 -5.58 -27.44
C PHE A 84 -15.22 -6.13 -27.67
N THR A 85 -14.74 -6.02 -28.91
CA THR A 85 -13.38 -6.46 -29.28
C THR A 85 -12.50 -5.26 -29.59
N TYR A 86 -11.30 -5.24 -29.05
CA TYR A 86 -10.29 -4.21 -29.31
C TYR A 86 -8.90 -4.83 -29.38
N ASN A 87 -8.20 -4.62 -30.50
CA ASN A 87 -6.88 -5.18 -30.78
C ASN A 87 -6.73 -6.71 -30.55
N GLY A 88 -7.82 -7.46 -30.73
CA GLY A 88 -7.86 -8.91 -30.51
C GLY A 88 -8.26 -9.33 -29.10
N MET A 89 -8.37 -8.39 -28.17
CA MET A 89 -8.87 -8.60 -26.81
C MET A 89 -10.39 -8.53 -26.80
N ASN A 90 -11.06 -9.45 -26.11
CA ASN A 90 -12.48 -9.35 -25.79
C ASN A 90 -12.63 -8.74 -24.39
N ILE A 91 -13.13 -7.51 -24.37
CA ILE A 91 -13.30 -6.73 -23.16
C ILE A 91 -14.78 -6.69 -22.83
N GLY A 92 -15.12 -7.02 -21.58
CA GLY A 92 -16.45 -6.89 -21.01
C GLY A 92 -16.45 -5.82 -19.94
N TYR A 93 -17.37 -4.87 -20.04
CA TYR A 93 -17.56 -3.79 -19.08
C TYR A 93 -19.00 -3.79 -18.57
N SER A 94 -19.20 -3.64 -17.27
CA SER A 94 -20.55 -3.62 -16.71
C SER A 94 -21.36 -2.42 -17.20
N GLY A 95 -20.73 -1.29 -17.52
CA GLY A 95 -21.43 -0.02 -17.75
C GLY A 95 -21.65 0.77 -16.46
N ASP A 96 -22.03 2.03 -16.63
CA ASP A 96 -22.23 3.08 -15.61
C ASP A 96 -23.72 3.46 -15.44
N GLY A 97 -24.61 2.95 -16.29
CA GLY A 97 -26.02 3.39 -16.40
C GLY A 97 -26.97 2.93 -15.27
N ASN A 98 -26.47 2.58 -14.08
CA ASN A 98 -27.33 2.18 -12.95
C ASN A 98 -26.92 2.86 -11.63
N PRO A 99 -27.62 3.94 -11.22
CA PRO A 99 -27.31 4.67 -9.99
C PRO A 99 -27.65 3.89 -8.71
N SER A 100 -28.28 2.71 -8.81
CA SER A 100 -28.59 1.84 -7.67
C SER A 100 -27.67 0.64 -7.54
N ASN A 101 -26.84 0.35 -8.56
CA ASN A 101 -25.80 -0.67 -8.49
C ASN A 101 -24.45 -0.04 -8.80
N LEU A 102 -23.71 0.08 -7.72
CA LEU A 102 -22.48 0.83 -7.57
C LEU A 102 -21.22 -0.06 -7.72
N ASN A 103 -21.44 -1.31 -8.14
CA ASN A 103 -20.35 -2.21 -8.46
C ASN A 103 -20.05 -2.13 -9.93
N GLU A 104 -18.78 -1.96 -10.27
CA GLU A 104 -18.34 -2.03 -11.66
C GLU A 104 -17.51 -3.28 -11.90
N TYR A 105 -17.72 -3.89 -13.06
CA TYR A 105 -17.04 -5.11 -13.45
C TYR A 105 -16.32 -4.92 -14.78
N LEU A 106 -15.07 -5.36 -14.82
CA LEU A 106 -14.25 -5.40 -16.01
C LEU A 106 -13.69 -6.81 -16.21
N THR A 107 -13.88 -7.37 -17.40
CA THR A 107 -13.26 -8.62 -17.84
C THR A 107 -12.45 -8.38 -19.09
N ILE A 108 -11.26 -8.96 -19.15
CA ILE A 108 -10.42 -9.01 -20.35
C ILE A 108 -9.98 -10.46 -20.45
N ASP A 109 -10.17 -11.08 -21.61
CA ASP A 109 -9.85 -12.49 -21.84
C ASP A 109 -8.34 -12.71 -22.01
N GLU A 110 -7.73 -12.01 -22.96
CA GLU A 110 -6.30 -12.00 -23.25
C GLU A 110 -5.87 -10.54 -23.41
N VAL A 111 -4.69 -10.20 -22.87
CA VAL A 111 -4.12 -8.85 -22.97
C VAL A 111 -3.05 -8.88 -24.05
N THR A 112 -3.32 -8.24 -25.19
CA THR A 112 -2.43 -8.21 -26.36
C THR A 112 -1.50 -6.99 -26.38
N GLU A 113 -1.78 -5.98 -25.56
CA GLU A 113 -0.95 -4.79 -25.36
C GLU A 113 -1.06 -4.28 -23.93
N ASP A 114 -0.09 -3.47 -23.47
CA ASP A 114 -0.12 -2.92 -22.12
C ASP A 114 -1.31 -1.95 -21.95
N LEU A 115 -2.11 -2.22 -20.93
CA LEU A 115 -3.30 -1.44 -20.59
C LEU A 115 -3.16 -0.81 -19.19
N ILE A 116 -3.65 0.41 -19.07
CA ILE A 116 -3.78 1.14 -17.81
C ILE A 116 -5.26 1.16 -17.45
N VAL A 117 -5.57 0.68 -16.24
CA VAL A 117 -6.89 0.81 -15.65
C VAL A 117 -6.83 1.99 -14.68
N LEU A 118 -7.65 3.00 -14.94
CA LEU A 118 -7.78 4.21 -14.13
C LEU A 118 -9.19 4.23 -13.52
N ILE A 119 -9.33 4.89 -12.37
CA ILE A 119 -10.61 5.07 -11.70
C ILE A 119 -10.78 6.56 -11.51
N VAL A 120 -11.92 7.08 -11.97
CA VAL A 120 -12.22 8.52 -11.93
C VAL A 120 -13.53 8.70 -11.20
N GLY A 121 -13.52 9.60 -10.22
CA GLY A 121 -14.66 9.90 -9.39
C GLY A 121 -14.23 10.53 -8.07
N ALA A 122 -15.20 10.73 -7.18
CA ALA A 122 -14.99 11.40 -5.92
C ALA A 122 -15.34 10.47 -4.76
N GLY A 123 -14.36 9.82 -4.16
CA GLY A 123 -14.65 8.92 -3.05
C GLY A 123 -13.50 8.03 -2.63
N VAL A 124 -13.87 6.94 -1.97
CA VAL A 124 -12.97 5.84 -1.62
C VAL A 124 -13.49 4.60 -2.32
N PHE A 125 -12.76 4.12 -3.32
CA PHE A 125 -13.07 2.87 -3.96
C PHE A 125 -12.31 1.70 -3.31
N SER A 126 -12.84 0.49 -3.47
CA SER A 126 -12.12 -0.76 -3.23
C SER A 126 -12.09 -1.59 -4.50
N ALA A 127 -10.89 -1.92 -4.98
CA ALA A 127 -10.68 -2.74 -6.16
C ALA A 127 -10.28 -4.16 -5.79
N LYS A 128 -10.94 -5.17 -6.39
CA LYS A 128 -10.54 -6.57 -6.33
C LYS A 128 -10.25 -7.04 -7.75
N ALA A 129 -9.01 -7.43 -8.01
CA ALA A 129 -8.63 -8.01 -9.28
C ALA A 129 -8.36 -9.51 -9.13
N LYS A 130 -8.95 -10.30 -10.02
CA LYS A 130 -8.68 -11.73 -10.21
C LYS A 130 -8.08 -11.91 -11.59
N TRP A 131 -6.98 -12.65 -11.63
CA TRP A 131 -6.24 -12.99 -12.83
C TRP A 131 -6.08 -14.50 -12.81
N ASP A 132 -6.49 -15.17 -13.89
CA ASP A 132 -6.22 -16.61 -14.05
C ASP A 132 -4.71 -16.86 -14.17
N TYR A 133 -4.00 -15.87 -14.73
CA TYR A 133 -2.56 -15.77 -14.79
C TYR A 133 -2.17 -14.31 -14.58
N ILE A 134 -1.28 -14.02 -13.62
CA ILE A 134 -0.62 -12.70 -13.57
C ILE A 134 0.50 -12.77 -14.61
N PRO A 135 0.46 -11.97 -15.67
CA PRO A 135 1.61 -11.88 -16.56
C PRO A 135 2.80 -11.34 -15.76
N SER A 136 3.80 -12.19 -15.51
CA SER A 136 5.14 -11.68 -15.21
C SER A 136 5.55 -10.86 -16.43
N SER A 137 5.99 -9.61 -16.25
CA SER A 137 6.58 -8.74 -17.28
C SER A 137 7.26 -9.58 -18.38
N SER A 138 6.55 -9.80 -19.50
CA SER A 138 6.96 -10.49 -20.74
C SER A 138 8.19 -11.43 -20.69
N GLY A 139 8.31 -12.31 -19.68
CA GLY A 139 9.58 -13.02 -19.42
C GLY A 139 9.49 -14.45 -18.90
N GLY A 140 8.32 -15.10 -18.99
CA GLY A 140 8.07 -16.37 -18.29
C GLY A 140 7.97 -17.63 -19.16
N ASN A 141 7.70 -17.51 -20.47
CA ASN A 141 7.62 -18.68 -21.35
C ASN A 141 8.82 -18.68 -22.30
N VAL A 142 9.99 -19.10 -21.79
CA VAL A 142 11.07 -19.56 -22.67
C VAL A 142 10.66 -20.94 -23.18
N THR A 143 9.84 -20.96 -24.24
CA THR A 143 9.64 -22.20 -24.97
C THR A 143 10.98 -22.58 -25.62
N PRO A 144 11.47 -23.83 -25.50
CA PRO A 144 12.71 -24.22 -26.13
C PRO A 144 12.60 -24.02 -27.65
N ILE A 145 13.28 -23.01 -28.19
CA ILE A 145 13.42 -22.83 -29.63
C ILE A 145 14.52 -23.78 -30.13
N SER A 146 14.24 -24.50 -31.22
CA SER A 146 15.21 -25.39 -31.86
C SER A 146 16.35 -24.58 -32.47
N ILE A 147 17.61 -24.94 -32.21
CA ILE A 147 18.79 -24.29 -32.80
C ILE A 147 19.19 -24.87 -34.16
N SER A 148 18.27 -25.56 -34.84
CA SER A 148 18.55 -26.33 -36.07
C SER A 148 18.86 -25.47 -37.29
N THR A 149 18.53 -24.17 -37.28
CA THR A 149 18.83 -23.23 -38.36
C THR A 149 19.49 -21.97 -37.80
N GLN A 150 20.21 -21.23 -38.65
CA GLN A 150 20.89 -20.00 -38.26
C GLN A 150 19.92 -18.94 -37.70
N GLU A 151 18.74 -18.82 -38.32
CA GLU A 151 17.68 -17.88 -37.89
C GLU A 151 17.14 -18.25 -36.51
N LEU A 152 16.80 -19.51 -36.29
CA LEU A 152 16.29 -19.96 -35.00
C LEU A 152 17.34 -19.89 -33.87
N ALA A 153 18.63 -20.06 -34.21
CA ALA A 153 19.73 -19.85 -33.28
C ALA A 153 19.86 -18.39 -32.83
N GLN A 154 19.63 -17.42 -33.73
CA GLN A 154 19.62 -15.99 -33.39
C GLN A 154 18.44 -15.64 -32.48
N GLN A 155 17.25 -16.14 -32.79
CA GLN A 155 16.06 -15.96 -31.94
C GLN A 155 16.25 -16.59 -30.55
N SER A 156 16.90 -17.75 -30.48
CA SER A 156 17.23 -18.42 -29.21
C SER A 156 18.20 -17.57 -28.35
N LEU A 157 19.18 -16.92 -28.97
CA LEU A 157 20.11 -16.03 -28.26
C LEU A 157 19.41 -14.82 -27.66
N GLU A 158 18.47 -14.22 -28.40
CA GLU A 158 17.68 -13.09 -27.91
C GLU A 158 16.80 -13.49 -26.72
N GLN A 159 16.13 -14.64 -26.80
CA GLN A 159 15.34 -15.18 -25.69
C GLN A 159 16.20 -15.46 -24.45
N ILE A 160 17.39 -16.04 -24.63
CA ILE A 160 18.34 -16.28 -23.53
C ILE A 160 18.75 -14.95 -22.89
N ASN A 161 19.03 -13.92 -23.68
CA ASN A 161 19.41 -12.60 -23.16
C ASN A 161 18.28 -11.95 -22.35
N THR A 162 17.04 -12.07 -22.83
CA THR A 162 15.85 -11.61 -22.08
C THR A 162 15.69 -12.38 -20.77
N ALA A 163 15.86 -13.71 -20.78
CA ALA A 163 15.79 -14.53 -19.58
C ALA A 163 16.90 -14.20 -18.56
N ILE A 164 18.12 -13.89 -19.02
CA ILE A 164 19.22 -13.44 -18.17
C ILE A 164 18.87 -12.09 -17.54
N THR A 165 18.45 -11.12 -18.34
CA THR A 165 18.06 -9.79 -17.87
C THR A 165 16.95 -9.88 -16.83
N TYR A 166 15.95 -10.73 -17.06
CA TYR A 166 14.85 -10.95 -16.13
C TYR A 166 15.32 -11.51 -14.77
N LYS A 167 16.16 -12.55 -14.80
CA LYS A 167 16.78 -13.12 -13.59
C LYS A 167 17.58 -12.06 -12.83
N ASP A 168 18.31 -11.21 -13.53
CA ASP A 168 19.12 -10.17 -12.91
C ASP A 168 18.26 -9.07 -12.29
N THR A 169 17.13 -8.70 -12.90
CA THR A 169 16.12 -7.82 -12.29
C THR A 169 15.55 -8.39 -11.00
N ILE A 170 15.21 -9.69 -10.97
CA ILE A 170 14.75 -10.36 -9.75
C ILE A 170 15.84 -10.31 -8.66
N ARG A 171 17.10 -10.59 -9.03
CA ARG A 171 18.23 -10.53 -8.09
C ARG A 171 18.44 -9.12 -7.53
N ALA A 172 18.32 -8.10 -8.38
CA ALA A 172 18.42 -6.71 -7.95
C ALA A 172 17.31 -6.35 -6.96
N HIS A 173 16.06 -6.76 -7.23
CA HIS A 173 14.93 -6.56 -6.32
C HIS A 173 15.12 -7.29 -4.98
N LEU A 174 15.56 -8.55 -5.02
CA LEU A 174 15.88 -9.30 -3.79
C LEU A 174 17.02 -8.67 -2.99
N GLY A 175 18.06 -8.14 -3.66
CA GLY A 175 19.14 -7.40 -3.01
C GLY A 175 18.65 -6.10 -2.36
N ALA A 176 17.77 -5.36 -3.04
CA ALA A 176 17.14 -4.17 -2.46
C ALA A 176 16.27 -4.52 -1.23
N MET A 177 15.51 -5.61 -1.29
CA MET A 177 14.74 -6.12 -0.16
C MET A 177 15.63 -6.53 1.01
N GLN A 178 16.75 -7.20 0.76
CA GLN A 178 17.75 -7.54 1.79
C GLN A 178 18.30 -6.28 2.47
N ASN A 179 18.72 -5.27 1.70
CA ASN A 179 19.19 -3.99 2.25
C ASN A 179 18.14 -3.31 3.13
N ARG A 180 16.86 -3.35 2.73
CA ARG A 180 15.75 -2.81 3.54
C ARG A 180 15.55 -3.60 4.83
N LEU A 181 15.63 -4.94 4.77
CA LEU A 181 15.52 -5.80 5.95
C LEU A 181 16.66 -5.56 6.94
N GLU A 182 17.90 -5.44 6.45
CA GLU A 182 19.07 -5.12 7.27
C GLU A 182 18.92 -3.75 7.95
N ASN A 183 18.58 -2.72 7.18
CA ASN A 183 18.32 -1.38 7.74
C ASN A 183 17.19 -1.38 8.77
N THR A 184 16.12 -2.13 8.52
CA THR A 184 15.00 -2.26 9.46
C THR A 184 15.43 -2.96 10.74
N ALA A 185 16.20 -4.05 10.62
CA ALA A 185 16.73 -4.79 11.77
C ALA A 185 17.66 -3.91 12.62
N THR A 186 18.58 -3.17 12.00
CA THR A 186 19.46 -2.24 12.71
C THR A 186 18.67 -1.13 13.42
N ASN A 187 17.65 -0.57 12.76
CA ASN A 187 16.81 0.45 13.38
C ASN A 187 16.03 -0.10 14.59
N LEU A 188 15.46 -1.30 14.47
CA LEU A 188 14.76 -1.97 15.58
C LEU A 188 15.70 -2.30 16.74
N GLN A 189 16.95 -2.69 16.46
CA GLN A 189 17.95 -2.94 17.49
C GLN A 189 18.27 -1.65 18.27
N ILE A 190 18.47 -0.52 17.57
CA ILE A 190 18.70 0.80 18.20
C ILE A 190 17.48 1.23 19.02
N GLN A 191 16.26 1.03 18.51
CA GLN A 191 15.04 1.31 19.28
C GLN A 191 14.95 0.45 20.53
N THR A 192 15.29 -0.83 20.44
CA THR A 192 15.28 -1.76 21.58
C THR A 192 16.28 -1.32 22.65
N GLU A 193 17.50 -0.94 22.26
CA GLU A 193 18.51 -0.42 23.19
C GLU A 193 18.05 0.88 23.88
N ASN A 194 17.47 1.82 23.11
CA ASN A 194 16.94 3.06 23.65
C ASN A 194 15.77 2.83 24.62
N LEU A 195 14.87 1.88 24.30
CA LEU A 195 13.75 1.50 25.17
C LEU A 195 14.25 0.83 26.45
N GLN A 196 15.21 -0.09 26.37
CA GLN A 196 15.82 -0.71 27.56
C GLN A 196 16.53 0.33 28.44
N ALA A 197 17.25 1.28 27.84
CA ALA A 197 17.89 2.35 28.60
C ALA A 197 16.87 3.30 29.25
N ALA A 198 15.74 3.57 28.58
CA ALA A 198 14.65 4.34 29.16
C ALA A 198 13.96 3.59 30.31
N GLU A 199 13.70 2.29 30.14
CA GLU A 199 13.15 1.42 31.18
C GLU A 199 14.08 1.36 32.41
N SER A 200 15.37 1.11 32.22
CA SER A 200 16.36 1.08 33.31
C SER A 200 16.36 2.40 34.08
N ARG A 201 16.29 3.56 33.41
CA ARG A 201 16.19 4.86 34.10
C ARG A 201 14.91 5.00 34.92
N ILE A 202 13.77 4.54 34.41
CA ILE A 202 12.49 4.58 35.13
C ILE A 202 12.56 3.64 36.34
N SER A 203 12.96 2.38 36.12
CA SER A 203 13.08 1.37 37.17
C SER A 203 14.05 1.78 38.27
N ASP A 204 15.23 2.31 37.94
CA ASP A 204 16.21 2.79 38.92
C ASP A 204 15.69 4.00 39.70
N THR A 205 14.93 4.90 39.06
CA THR A 205 14.33 6.07 39.74
C THR A 205 13.24 5.63 40.72
N ASP A 206 12.36 4.71 40.30
CA ASP A 206 11.28 4.19 41.14
C ASP A 206 11.86 3.37 42.31
N MET A 207 12.87 2.53 42.06
CA MET A 207 13.57 1.80 43.12
C MET A 207 14.28 2.75 44.10
N ALA A 208 14.96 3.80 43.61
CA ALA A 208 15.59 4.78 44.49
C ALA A 208 14.55 5.49 45.38
N HIS A 209 13.37 5.79 44.83
CA HIS A 209 12.29 6.43 45.60
C HIS A 209 11.74 5.50 46.68
N GLU A 210 11.41 4.25 46.33
CA GLU A 210 10.93 3.23 47.27
C GLU A 210 11.97 2.88 48.34
N MET A 211 13.24 2.75 47.97
CA MET A 211 14.33 2.50 48.92
C MET A 211 14.51 3.67 49.89
N THR A 212 14.37 4.91 49.41
CA THR A 212 14.42 6.10 50.28
C THR A 212 13.24 6.13 51.24
N ALA A 213 12.03 5.82 50.76
CA ALA A 213 10.83 5.74 51.58
C ALA A 213 10.95 4.62 52.65
N LEU A 214 11.46 3.45 52.25
CA LEU A 214 11.72 2.31 53.14
C LEU A 214 12.75 2.67 54.22
N VAL A 215 13.89 3.25 53.83
CA VAL A 215 14.94 3.67 54.78
C VAL A 215 14.42 4.75 55.72
N LYS A 216 13.68 5.74 55.22
CA LYS A 216 13.04 6.76 56.05
C LYS A 216 12.07 6.12 57.08
N GLY A 217 11.26 5.16 56.64
CA GLY A 217 10.36 4.40 57.52
C GLY A 217 11.12 3.62 58.60
N GLN A 218 12.23 2.96 58.24
CA GLN A 218 13.08 2.24 59.17
C GLN A 218 13.76 3.17 60.19
N ILE A 219 14.30 4.31 59.74
CA ILE A 219 14.92 5.31 60.62
C ILE A 219 13.87 5.88 61.58
N LEU A 220 12.66 6.19 61.11
CA LEU A 220 11.58 6.67 61.97
C LEU A 220 11.16 5.62 63.01
N ALA A 221 11.09 4.34 62.63
CA ALA A 221 10.79 3.26 63.56
C ALA A 221 11.89 3.07 64.63
N GLN A 222 13.16 3.11 64.22
CA GLN A 222 14.31 3.05 65.14
C GLN A 222 14.41 4.30 66.03
N GLY A 223 14.12 5.48 65.48
CA GLY A 223 14.07 6.73 66.22
C GLY A 223 12.91 6.78 67.21
N ALA A 224 11.72 6.32 66.82
CA ALA A 224 10.57 6.24 67.72
C ALA A 224 10.82 5.27 68.88
N THR A 225 11.46 4.12 68.63
CA THR A 225 11.83 3.18 69.71
C THR A 225 12.91 3.75 70.64
N ALA A 226 13.93 4.41 70.11
CA ALA A 226 14.94 5.10 70.91
C ALA A 226 14.36 6.29 71.70
N MET A 227 13.48 7.09 71.09
CA MET A 227 12.78 8.19 71.76
C MET A 227 11.81 7.69 72.81
N LEU A 228 11.09 6.58 72.58
CA LEU A 228 10.28 5.93 73.61
C LEU A 228 11.14 5.43 74.76
N ALA A 229 12.31 4.85 74.49
CA ALA A 229 13.24 4.46 75.54
C ALA A 229 13.70 5.67 76.35
N GLN A 230 14.11 6.77 75.69
CA GLN A 230 14.53 8.01 76.35
C GLN A 230 13.39 8.68 77.13
N ALA A 231 12.19 8.76 76.54
CA ALA A 231 11.00 9.32 77.19
C ALA A 231 10.52 8.49 78.38
N ASN A 232 10.85 7.19 78.46
CA ASN A 232 10.60 6.37 79.65
C ASN A 232 11.66 6.58 80.75
N THR A 233 12.87 7.03 80.41
CA THR A 233 13.93 7.33 81.39
C THR A 233 13.78 8.70 82.04
N LEU A 234 13.28 9.71 81.31
CA LEU A 234 13.07 11.07 81.84
C LEU A 234 12.17 11.11 83.10
N PRO A 235 10.99 10.46 83.10
CA PRO A 235 10.11 10.43 84.26
C PRO A 235 10.72 9.71 85.47
N ARG A 236 11.56 8.68 85.23
CA ARG A 236 12.26 7.96 86.30
C ARG A 236 13.29 8.85 86.99
N MET A 237 14.07 9.60 86.22
CA MET A 237 15.01 10.58 86.78
C MET A 237 14.31 11.70 87.55
N ALA A 238 13.15 12.17 87.04
CA ALA A 238 12.35 13.17 87.75
C ALA A 238 11.74 12.64 89.06
N LEU A 239 11.33 11.37 89.10
CA LEU A 239 10.87 10.72 90.33
C LEU A 239 11.99 10.56 91.37
N GLU A 240 13.22 10.27 90.95
CA GLU A 240 14.39 10.26 91.85
C GLU A 240 14.67 11.65 92.43
N LEU A 241 14.53 12.72 91.64
CA LEU A 241 14.71 14.11 92.07
C LEU A 241 13.61 14.65 93.00
N ILE A 242 12.40 14.07 92.96
CA ILE A 242 11.28 14.46 93.83
C ILE A 242 11.26 13.61 95.12
N GLN A 243 11.94 12.46 95.15
CA GLN A 243 11.99 11.57 96.31
C GLN A 243 13.28 11.69 97.15
N GLY A 244 14.32 12.36 96.64
CA GLY A 244 15.55 12.69 97.37
C GLY A 244 15.57 14.12 97.89
#